data_AF-A0A965QVR1-F1
#
_entry.id   AF-A0A965QVR1-F1
#
_cell.length_a   1.000
_cell.length_b   1.000
_cell.length_c   1.000
_cell.angle_alpha   90.00
_cell.angle_beta   90.00
_cell.angle_gamma   90.00
#
_symmetry.space_group_name_H-M   'P 1'
#
loop_
_entity.id
_entity.type
_entity.pdbx_description
1 polymer ?
#
loop_
_entity_poly.entity_id
_entity_poly.type
_entity_poly.pdbx_seq_one_letter_code
_entity_poly.pdbx_strand_id
1 'polypeptide(L)'
;MSAQRWFYDLLGNLLGLEQMQRISGVKFGWGAPWAQRGSMWLLFGCLALLAVAALFYLRYQTNRSRPVRLALLVFRGLLLCLAFLLLAEPILQLSLQSKKRPALWLLFDGTDSMDIADDLPDEDREATARAVGLADAAPTG
;
A
#
# COMPACT_ATOMS: atom_id res chain seq x y z
N MET A 1 -3.43 12.35 17.13
CA MET A 1 -2.77 11.53 16.09
C MET A 1 -3.63 10.30 15.82
N SER A 2 -3.96 9.99 14.57
CA SER A 2 -4.86 8.86 14.27
C SER A 2 -4.15 7.51 14.46
N ALA A 3 -4.75 6.55 15.17
CA ALA A 3 -4.19 5.22 15.45
C ALA A 3 -3.65 4.49 14.20
N GLN A 4 -4.29 4.72 13.07
CA GLN A 4 -3.89 4.16 11.77
C GLN A 4 -2.50 4.62 11.31
N ARG A 5 -2.13 5.89 11.59
CA ARG A 5 -0.79 6.42 11.27
C ARG A 5 0.28 5.78 12.15
N TRP A 6 0.03 5.71 13.45
CA TRP A 6 0.93 5.04 14.40
C TRP A 6 1.20 3.58 14.01
N PHE A 7 0.17 2.85 13.56
CA PHE A 7 0.33 1.48 13.09
C PHE A 7 1.24 1.38 11.86
N TYR A 8 1.08 2.27 10.87
CA TYR A 8 1.96 2.29 9.69
C TYR A 8 3.39 2.68 10.04
N ASP A 9 3.58 3.62 10.96
CA ASP A 9 4.92 4.04 11.41
C ASP A 9 5.61 2.89 12.18
N LEU A 10 4.89 2.19 13.06
CA LEU A 10 5.40 1.00 13.76
C LEU A 10 5.79 -0.11 12.78
N LEU A 11 4.93 -0.41 11.79
CA LEU A 11 5.20 -1.44 10.78
C LEU A 11 6.41 -1.06 9.92
N GLY A 12 6.50 0.21 9.52
CA GLY A 12 7.62 0.76 8.76
C GLY A 12 8.94 0.61 9.51
N ASN A 13 8.95 0.93 10.81
CA ASN A 13 10.12 0.79 11.67
C ASN A 13 10.51 -0.68 11.88
N LEU A 14 9.52 -1.57 12.09
CA LEU A 14 9.79 -3.01 12.27
C LEU A 14 10.41 -3.66 11.03
N LEU A 15 10.07 -3.13 9.84
CA LEU A 15 10.56 -3.59 8.54
C LEU A 15 11.82 -2.84 8.07
N GLY A 16 12.32 -1.86 8.84
CA GLY A 16 13.51 -1.07 8.51
C GLY A 16 13.34 -0.10 7.33
N LEU A 17 12.11 0.28 7.00
CA LEU A 17 11.78 1.14 5.84
C LEU A 17 11.87 2.63 6.23
N GLU A 18 13.03 3.09 6.70
CA GLU A 18 13.08 4.33 7.48
C GLU A 18 13.09 5.65 6.70
N GLN A 19 13.47 5.76 5.41
CA GLN A 19 13.73 7.12 4.89
C GLN A 19 13.20 7.58 3.51
N MET A 20 12.74 6.72 2.60
CA MET A 20 12.25 7.24 1.28
C MET A 20 11.04 6.53 0.67
N GLN A 21 10.43 5.57 1.37
CA GLN A 21 9.27 4.84 0.87
C GLN A 21 8.12 4.94 1.86
N ARG A 22 7.04 5.62 1.45
CA ARG A 22 5.83 5.71 2.26
C ARG A 22 5.02 4.44 2.01
N ILE A 23 4.63 3.74 3.08
CA ILE A 23 3.65 2.65 3.00
C ILE A 23 2.32 3.29 2.56
N SER A 24 1.94 3.09 1.29
CA SER A 24 0.72 3.67 0.72
C SER A 24 -0.52 2.82 0.99
N GLY A 25 -0.35 1.55 1.41
CA GLY A 25 -1.48 0.72 1.84
C GLY A 25 -1.07 -0.65 2.36
N VAL A 26 -1.89 -1.16 3.27
CA VAL A 26 -1.84 -2.54 3.77
C VAL A 26 -3.12 -3.23 3.32
N LYS A 27 -3.00 -4.31 2.55
CA LYS A 27 -4.15 -5.11 2.10
C LYS A 27 -4.03 -6.51 2.67
N PHE A 28 -5.14 -6.99 3.23
CA PHE A 28 -5.26 -8.39 3.64
C PHE A 28 -5.87 -9.18 2.49
N GLY A 29 -5.27 -10.32 2.15
CA GLY A 29 -5.72 -11.19 1.08
C GLY A 29 -5.55 -12.67 1.43
N TRP A 30 -6.01 -13.52 0.54
CA TRP A 30 -5.89 -14.97 0.65
C TRP A 30 -5.03 -15.48 -0.52
N GLY A 31 -4.10 -16.37 -0.24
CA GLY A 31 -3.23 -16.99 -1.25
C GLY A 31 -3.93 -18.12 -2.00
N ALA A 32 -4.75 -18.89 -1.28
CA ALA A 32 -5.36 -20.07 -1.86
C ALA A 32 -6.41 -19.73 -2.94
N PRO A 33 -6.38 -20.35 -4.13
CA PRO A 33 -7.27 -20.03 -5.25
C PRO A 33 -8.77 -20.16 -4.92
N TRP A 34 -9.12 -21.13 -4.07
CA TRP A 34 -10.49 -21.37 -3.63
C TRP A 34 -10.99 -20.28 -2.66
N ALA A 35 -10.10 -19.72 -1.84
CA ALA A 35 -10.42 -18.65 -0.91
C ALA A 35 -10.55 -17.30 -1.65
N GLN A 36 -9.74 -17.07 -2.69
CA GLN A 36 -9.84 -15.89 -3.56
C GLN A 36 -11.16 -15.82 -4.33
N ARG A 37 -11.61 -16.96 -4.89
CA ARG A 37 -12.82 -17.02 -5.72
C ARG A 37 -14.11 -16.80 -4.92
N GLY A 38 -14.10 -17.04 -3.61
CA GLY A 38 -15.25 -16.72 -2.77
C GLY A 38 -14.93 -16.73 -1.29
N SER A 39 -14.61 -15.56 -0.75
CA SER A 39 -14.37 -15.37 0.70
C SER A 39 -15.55 -15.81 1.58
N MET A 40 -16.78 -15.87 1.05
CA MET A 40 -17.94 -16.38 1.80
C MET A 40 -17.84 -17.87 2.13
N TRP A 41 -17.14 -18.67 1.31
CA TRP A 41 -16.91 -20.09 1.60
C TRP A 41 -16.10 -20.30 2.87
N LEU A 42 -15.23 -19.35 3.24
CA LEU A 42 -14.50 -19.38 4.49
C LEU A 42 -15.46 -19.28 5.69
N LEU A 43 -16.47 -18.41 5.60
CA LEU A 43 -17.49 -18.26 6.64
C LEU A 43 -18.30 -19.55 6.80
N PHE A 44 -18.75 -20.14 5.70
CA PHE A 44 -19.48 -21.42 5.73
C PHE A 44 -18.63 -22.56 6.27
N GLY A 45 -17.35 -22.64 5.89
CA GLY A 45 -16.40 -23.62 6.40
C GLY A 45 -16.18 -23.48 7.91
N CYS A 46 -15.95 -22.26 8.41
CA CYS A 46 -15.86 -21.98 9.84
C CYS A 46 -17.15 -22.36 10.58
N LEU A 47 -18.32 -22.01 10.04
CA LEU A 47 -19.61 -22.35 10.66
C LEU A 47 -19.84 -23.87 10.70
N ALA A 48 -19.47 -24.59 9.65
CA ALA A 48 -19.53 -26.05 9.62
C ALA A 48 -18.61 -26.68 10.66
N LEU A 49 -17.37 -26.19 10.81
CA LEU A 49 -16.43 -26.66 11.83
C LEU A 49 -16.94 -26.40 13.25
N LEU A 50 -17.54 -25.22 13.49
CA LEU A 50 -18.18 -24.92 14.77
C LEU A 50 -19.36 -25.86 15.04
N ALA A 51 -20.18 -26.15 14.03
CA ALA A 51 -21.29 -27.10 14.16
C ALA A 51 -20.80 -28.51 14.48
N VAL A 52 -19.72 -28.98 13.83
CA VAL A 52 -19.10 -30.28 14.11
C VAL A 52 -18.52 -30.31 15.53
N ALA A 53 -17.81 -29.27 15.94
CA ALA A 53 -17.29 -29.16 17.30
C ALA A 53 -18.43 -29.16 18.33
N ALA A 54 -19.51 -28.42 18.05
CA ALA A 54 -20.68 -28.39 18.91
C ALA A 54 -21.34 -29.76 19.01
N LEU A 55 -21.57 -30.44 17.88
CA LEU A 55 -22.17 -31.77 17.84
C LEU A 55 -21.30 -32.78 18.59
N PHE A 56 -19.98 -32.72 18.44
CA PHE A 56 -19.05 -33.57 19.19
C PHE A 56 -19.21 -33.39 20.71
N TYR A 57 -19.22 -32.15 21.19
CA TYR A 57 -19.29 -31.86 22.63
C TYR A 57 -20.71 -32.06 23.21
N LEU A 58 -21.77 -31.76 22.46
CA LEU A 58 -23.16 -31.93 22.88
C LEU A 58 -23.58 -33.40 22.87
N ARG A 59 -23.16 -34.18 21.87
CA ARG A 59 -23.59 -35.57 21.66
C ARG A 59 -22.72 -36.58 22.42
N TYR A 60 -21.39 -36.42 22.39
CA TYR A 60 -20.46 -37.45 22.87
C TYR A 60 -19.82 -37.12 24.24
N GLN A 61 -19.91 -35.87 24.72
CA GLN A 61 -19.33 -35.46 25.99
C GLN A 61 -20.40 -35.13 27.04
N THR A 62 -21.01 -36.19 27.58
CA THR A 62 -22.05 -36.10 28.62
C THR A 62 -21.49 -36.02 30.05
N ASN A 63 -20.21 -36.37 30.24
CA ASN A 63 -19.64 -36.66 31.57
C ASN A 63 -18.92 -35.46 32.26
N ARG A 64 -19.17 -34.22 31.83
CA ARG A 64 -18.51 -33.01 32.37
C ARG A 64 -19.50 -31.88 32.64
N SER A 65 -19.13 -30.98 33.55
CA SER A 65 -19.93 -29.82 33.91
C SER A 65 -20.17 -28.89 32.70
N ARG A 66 -21.37 -28.33 32.60
CA ARG A 66 -21.82 -27.46 31.50
C ARG A 66 -20.86 -26.31 31.14
N PRO A 67 -20.28 -25.54 32.08
CA PRO A 67 -19.40 -24.41 31.73
C PRO A 67 -18.06 -24.87 31.13
N VAL A 68 -17.47 -25.93 31.67
CA VAL A 68 -16.20 -26.49 31.15
C VAL A 68 -16.42 -27.04 29.74
N ARG A 69 -17.57 -27.68 29.50
CA ARG A 69 -17.96 -28.16 28.18
C ARG A 69 -18.08 -27.03 27.17
N LEU A 70 -18.68 -25.91 27.57
CA LEU A 70 -18.83 -24.73 26.70
C LEU A 70 -17.47 -24.09 26.40
N ALA A 71 -16.61 -23.93 27.41
CA ALA A 71 -15.27 -23.38 27.23
C ALA A 71 -14.42 -24.24 26.29
N LEU A 72 -14.44 -25.56 26.45
CA LEU A 72 -13.74 -26.50 25.57
C LEU A 72 -14.28 -26.48 24.14
N LEU A 73 -15.61 -26.43 23.96
CA LEU A 73 -16.24 -26.30 22.65
C LEU A 73 -15.79 -25.02 21.95
N VAL A 74 -15.82 -23.88 22.65
CA VAL A 74 -15.40 -22.59 22.10
C VAL A 74 -13.93 -22.64 21.72
N PHE A 75 -13.05 -23.09 22.61
CA PHE A 75 -11.62 -23.15 22.34
C PHE A 75 -11.28 -24.09 21.19
N ARG A 76 -11.87 -25.30 21.17
CA ARG A 76 -11.68 -26.28 20.09
C ARG A 76 -12.22 -25.75 18.76
N GLY A 77 -13.40 -25.13 18.78
CA GLY A 77 -14.01 -24.51 17.62
C GLY A 77 -13.15 -23.39 17.04
N LEU A 78 -12.66 -22.49 17.90
CA LEU A 78 -11.74 -21.42 17.51
C LEU A 78 -10.44 -21.97 16.92
N LEU A 79 -9.85 -23.01 17.52
CA LEU A 79 -8.64 -23.65 16.98
C LEU A 79 -8.88 -24.29 15.61
N LEU A 80 -10.01 -24.96 15.42
CA LEU A 80 -10.36 -25.56 14.13
C LEU A 80 -10.57 -24.47 13.06
N CYS A 81 -11.28 -23.40 13.40
CA CYS A 81 -11.44 -22.25 12.51
C CYS A 81 -10.09 -21.61 12.18
N LEU A 82 -9.22 -21.43 13.17
CA LEU A 82 -7.88 -20.87 12.96
C LEU A 82 -7.06 -21.75 12.02
N ALA A 83 -7.05 -23.07 12.25
CA ALA A 83 -6.36 -24.02 11.39
C ALA A 83 -6.90 -23.99 9.95
N PHE A 84 -8.22 -23.89 9.78
CA PHE A 84 -8.87 -23.77 8.48
C PHE A 84 -8.54 -22.44 7.77
N LEU A 85 -8.50 -21.33 8.50
CA LEU A 85 -8.10 -20.04 7.95
C LEU A 85 -6.62 -20.01 7.56
N LEU A 86 -5.75 -20.69 8.31
CA LEU A 86 -4.34 -20.84 7.93
C LEU A 86 -4.19 -21.64 6.62
N LEU A 87 -5.05 -22.63 6.39
CA LEU A 87 -5.11 -23.38 5.13
C LEU A 87 -5.52 -22.50 3.94
N ALA A 88 -6.21 -21.39 4.17
CA ALA A 88 -6.52 -20.40 3.14
C ALA A 88 -5.34 -19.51 2.76
N GLU A 89 -4.17 -19.71 3.38
CA GLU A 89 -2.94 -18.95 3.17
C GLU A 89 -3.18 -17.44 3.36
N PRO A 90 -3.31 -16.94 4.60
CA PRO A 90 -3.51 -15.51 4.82
C PRO A 90 -2.25 -14.74 4.38
N ILE A 91 -2.42 -13.83 3.42
CA ILE A 91 -1.32 -13.01 2.89
C ILE A 91 -1.54 -11.56 3.30
N LEU A 92 -0.49 -10.96 3.88
CA LEU A 92 -0.41 -9.54 4.12
C LEU A 92 0.36 -8.87 2.98
N GLN A 93 -0.31 -8.06 2.16
CA GLN A 93 0.30 -7.32 1.06
C GLN A 93 0.61 -5.89 1.50
N LEU A 94 1.89 -5.51 1.42
CA LEU A 94 2.39 -4.18 1.73
C LEU A 94 2.72 -3.44 0.42
N SER A 95 2.02 -2.35 0.15
CA SER A 95 2.29 -1.52 -1.03
C SER A 95 3.18 -0.35 -0.65
N LEU A 96 4.42 -0.38 -1.15
CA LEU A 96 5.39 0.71 -0.98
C LEU A 96 5.32 1.65 -2.18
N GLN A 97 5.11 2.95 -1.93
CA GLN A 97 5.16 3.95 -2.99
C GLN A 97 6.37 4.86 -2.76
N SER A 98 7.34 4.79 -3.66
CA SER A 98 8.47 5.72 -3.67
C SER A 98 8.08 6.99 -4.43
N LYS A 99 8.12 8.14 -3.76
CA LYS A 99 8.06 9.44 -4.45
C LYS A 99 9.45 9.77 -4.98
N LYS A 100 9.76 9.38 -6.22
CA LYS A 100 10.91 9.96 -6.94
C LYS A 100 10.66 11.44 -7.16
N ARG A 101 11.50 12.31 -6.60
CA ARG A 101 11.51 13.73 -6.96
C ARG A 101 12.30 13.87 -8.27
N PRO A 102 11.71 14.32 -9.38
CA PRO A 102 12.47 14.56 -10.60
C PRO A 102 13.44 15.73 -10.36
N ALA A 103 14.73 15.48 -10.53
CA ALA A 103 15.75 16.53 -10.56
C ALA A 103 16.08 16.83 -12.03
N LEU A 104 15.76 18.03 -12.49
CA LEU A 104 16.15 18.53 -13.80
C LEU A 104 17.40 19.38 -13.62
N TRP A 105 18.52 18.93 -14.18
CA TRP A 105 19.75 19.72 -14.23
C TRP A 105 19.78 20.45 -15.57
N LEU A 106 19.70 21.78 -15.52
CA LEU A 106 19.90 22.63 -16.68
C LEU A 106 21.33 23.14 -16.64
N LEU A 107 22.10 22.83 -17.68
CA LEU A 107 23.45 23.36 -17.89
C LEU A 107 23.36 24.32 -19.06
N PHE A 108 23.60 25.61 -18.80
CA PHE A 108 23.69 26.62 -19.83
C PHE A 108 25.16 26.73 -20.25
N ASP A 109 25.41 26.61 -21.55
CA ASP A 109 26.73 26.89 -22.11
C ASP A 109 26.92 28.41 -22.21
N GLY A 110 28.09 28.89 -21.78
CA GLY A 110 28.45 30.30 -21.74
C GLY A 110 29.71 30.59 -22.56
N THR A 111 30.03 29.72 -23.52
CA THR A 111 31.14 29.95 -24.44
C THR A 111 30.84 31.12 -25.39
N ASP A 112 31.90 31.82 -25.83
CA ASP A 112 31.81 32.92 -26.81
C ASP A 112 31.10 32.51 -28.13
N SER A 113 30.97 31.21 -28.40
CA SER A 113 30.20 30.70 -29.54
C SER A 113 28.70 31.01 -29.46
N MET A 114 28.17 31.19 -28.25
CA MET A 114 26.77 31.55 -28.03
C MET A 114 26.50 33.06 -28.16
N ASP A 115 27.54 33.90 -28.29
CA ASP A 115 27.44 35.35 -28.47
C ASP A 115 27.35 35.78 -29.95
N ILE A 116 27.36 34.80 -30.87
CA ILE A 116 27.21 35.07 -32.30
C ILE A 116 25.77 35.49 -32.57
N ALA A 117 25.58 36.73 -33.03
CA ALA A 117 24.26 37.21 -33.42
C ALA A 117 23.74 36.42 -34.62
N ASP A 118 22.58 35.78 -34.45
CA ASP A 118 21.93 35.07 -35.53
C ASP A 118 21.49 36.05 -36.64
N ASP A 119 21.64 35.63 -37.89
CA ASP A 119 21.23 36.38 -39.08
C ASP A 119 19.74 36.18 -39.35
N LEU A 120 18.89 36.79 -38.51
CA LEU A 120 17.44 36.79 -38.69
C LEU A 120 16.96 38.10 -39.34
N PRO A 121 15.93 38.03 -40.21
CA PRO A 121 15.17 39.19 -40.66
C PRO A 121 14.63 39.99 -39.46
N ASP A 122 14.52 41.31 -39.62
CA ASP A 122 14.14 42.22 -38.53
C ASP A 122 12.79 41.86 -37.91
N GLU A 123 11.83 41.40 -38.71
CA GLU A 123 10.51 40.95 -38.25
C GLU A 123 10.59 39.76 -37.28
N ASP A 124 11.45 38.78 -37.57
CA ASP A 124 11.61 37.56 -36.76
C ASP A 124 12.45 37.83 -35.49
N ARG A 125 13.40 38.78 -35.59
CA ARG A 125 14.20 39.24 -34.44
C ARG A 125 13.33 39.94 -33.40
N GLU A 126 12.41 40.81 -33.84
CA GLU A 126 11.45 41.47 -32.96
C GLU A 126 10.44 40.52 -32.32
N ALA A 127 9.99 39.50 -33.06
CA ALA A 127 9.09 38.48 -32.54
C ALA A 127 9.78 37.66 -31.42
N THR A 128 11.04 37.31 -31.63
CA THR A 128 11.86 36.57 -30.65
C THR A 128 12.15 37.41 -29.40
N ALA A 129 12.52 38.69 -29.57
CA ALA A 129 12.76 39.61 -28.46
C ALA A 129 11.50 39.82 -27.58
N ARG A 130 10.31 39.86 -28.19
CA ARG A 130 9.03 39.88 -27.48
C ARG A 130 8.75 38.59 -26.74
N ALA A 131 9.04 37.43 -27.34
CA ALA A 131 8.80 36.12 -26.73
C ALA A 131 9.71 35.84 -25.51
N VAL A 132 10.94 36.35 -25.52
CA VAL A 132 11.92 36.19 -24.41
C VAL A 132 11.77 37.30 -23.34
N GLY A 133 10.92 38.31 -23.58
CA GLY A 133 10.70 39.42 -22.65
C GLY A 133 11.85 40.44 -22.61
N LEU A 134 12.74 40.41 -23.61
CA LEU A 134 13.85 41.35 -23.75
C LEU A 134 13.42 42.71 -24.30
N ALA A 135 12.23 42.79 -24.92
CA ALA A 135 11.69 44.03 -25.47
C ALA A 135 11.37 45.11 -24.40
N ASP A 136 11.13 44.71 -23.15
CA ASP A 136 10.83 45.61 -22.03
C ASP A 136 12.09 45.97 -21.20
N ALA A 137 13.23 45.31 -21.45
CA ALA A 137 14.50 45.53 -20.76
C ALA A 137 15.37 46.56 -21.53
N ALA A 138 14.84 47.76 -21.75
CA ALA A 138 15.66 48.87 -22.26
C ALA A 138 16.66 49.31 -21.16
N PRO A 139 17.94 49.56 -21.49
CA PRO A 139 18.92 50.04 -20.53
C PRO A 139 18.56 51.46 -20.09
N THR A 140 18.23 51.64 -18.81
CA THR A 140 18.34 52.94 -18.15
C THR A 140 19.82 53.27 -18.08
N GLY A 141 20.26 54.21 -18.93
CA GLY A 141 21.55 54.89 -18.80
C GLY A 141 21.63 55.72 -17.53
#